data_AF-A0A3D8R346-F1
#
_entry.id   AF-A0A3D8R346-F1
#
_cell.length_a   1.000
_cell.length_b   1.000
_cell.length_c   1.000
_cell.angle_alpha   90.00
_cell.angle_beta   90.00
_cell.angle_gamma   90.00
#
_symmetry.space_group_name_H-M   'P 1'
#
loop_
_entity.id
_entity.type
_entity.pdbx_description
1 polymer ?
#
loop_
_entity_poly.entity_id
_entity_poly.type
_entity_poly.pdbx_seq_one_letter_code
_entity_poly.pdbx_strand_id
1 'polypeptide(L)'
;MFPGIKLSYAPLKPFAIPVAYARRRVASGFRVLACTPLILYFLSQAMQMTTGDDALDYLTGAGCFVILLKWIDFMILHTPEKDFRRVGRAEGSFVGGEGVEERVPETFLEKLLWSCDLWTTLRGIGWNWQVPNVPGTPASKWSFVKQRIVACALYYIFLDIPATYVRRLRLGQAGASDIFDYPLKDQVVLTWLSTLCAYTVLQLQYNLFACIFVATGLSAPDKWPPVMGSLPDHMGSVRSIWAGFWHQTVRRVCTRGPHFP
;
A
#
# COMPACT_ATOMS: atom_id res chain seq x y z
N MET A 1 -43.54 9.48 3.57
CA MET A 1 -43.10 10.66 2.77
C MET A 1 -41.62 10.86 3.10
N PHE A 2 -40.74 10.24 2.31
CA PHE A 2 -39.28 10.33 2.52
C PHE A 2 -38.75 11.57 1.79
N PRO A 3 -38.01 12.48 2.44
CA PRO A 3 -37.36 13.56 1.73
C PRO A 3 -36.17 13.01 0.94
N GLY A 4 -36.14 13.35 -0.35
CA GLY A 4 -35.24 12.79 -1.35
C GLY A 4 -33.77 13.17 -1.17
N ILE A 5 -32.92 12.16 -1.32
CA ILE A 5 -31.48 12.30 -1.56
C ILE A 5 -31.31 12.89 -2.97
N LYS A 6 -30.92 14.16 -3.06
CA LYS A 6 -30.52 14.79 -4.32
C LYS A 6 -29.08 14.37 -4.64
N LEU A 7 -28.91 13.40 -5.53
CA LEU A 7 -27.65 13.19 -6.26
C LEU A 7 -27.43 14.37 -7.20
N SER A 8 -26.59 15.32 -6.79
CA SER A 8 -26.13 16.40 -7.67
C SER A 8 -25.06 15.84 -8.60
N TYR A 9 -25.45 15.54 -9.84
CA TYR A 9 -24.51 15.23 -10.91
C TYR A 9 -23.84 16.54 -11.37
N ALA A 10 -22.59 16.77 -10.94
CA ALA A 10 -21.75 17.77 -11.57
C ALA A 10 -21.30 17.22 -12.95
N PRO A 11 -21.44 17.99 -14.05
CA PRO A 11 -20.99 17.53 -15.36
C PRO A 11 -19.46 17.38 -15.35
N LEU A 12 -19.00 16.19 -15.79
CA LEU A 12 -17.59 15.88 -16.00
C LEU A 12 -16.96 16.94 -16.93
N LYS A 13 -16.00 17.72 -16.40
CA LYS A 13 -15.13 18.52 -17.25
C LYS A 13 -14.21 17.56 -18.02
N PRO A 14 -14.03 17.73 -19.34
CA PRO A 14 -13.15 16.86 -20.10
C PRO A 14 -11.70 17.05 -19.63
N PHE A 15 -11.16 16.04 -18.94
CA PHE A 15 -9.73 15.91 -18.71
C PHE A 15 -9.07 15.60 -20.06
N ALA A 16 -8.49 16.61 -20.68
CA ALA A 16 -7.60 16.42 -21.82
C ALA A 16 -6.31 15.74 -21.34
N ILE A 17 -6.18 14.45 -21.62
CA ILE A 17 -4.91 13.73 -21.44
C ILE A 17 -4.00 14.14 -22.61
N PRO A 18 -2.79 14.69 -22.38
CA PRO A 18 -1.84 14.91 -23.46
C PRO A 18 -1.40 13.57 -24.04
N VAL A 19 -1.91 13.25 -25.23
CA VAL A 19 -1.45 12.13 -26.06
C VAL A 19 -0.08 12.51 -26.63
N ALA A 20 0.96 12.34 -25.82
CA ALA A 20 2.33 12.61 -26.23
C ALA A 20 3.32 11.65 -25.58
N TYR A 21 3.13 10.34 -25.77
CA TYR A 21 4.22 9.38 -25.57
C TYR A 21 4.06 8.09 -26.40
N ALA A 22 3.42 8.17 -27.57
CA ALA A 22 3.17 7.03 -28.45
C ALA A 22 4.36 6.75 -29.39
N ARG A 23 5.60 6.61 -28.88
CA ARG A 23 6.74 6.31 -29.75
C ARG A 23 7.75 5.25 -29.30
N ARG A 24 7.45 4.41 -28.32
CA ARG A 24 8.22 3.16 -28.12
C ARG A 24 7.37 1.94 -27.76
N ARG A 25 7.40 0.96 -28.68
CA ARG A 25 7.07 -0.49 -28.58
C ARG A 25 5.60 -0.91 -28.76
N VAL A 26 5.32 -1.41 -29.96
CA VAL A 26 4.04 -1.89 -30.51
C VAL A 26 3.47 -3.16 -29.83
N ALA A 27 4.19 -3.79 -28.89
CA ALA A 27 3.68 -4.95 -28.13
C ALA A 27 2.89 -4.57 -26.85
N SER A 28 3.07 -3.36 -26.31
CA SER A 28 2.35 -2.87 -25.11
C SER A 28 1.02 -2.17 -25.41
N GLY A 29 0.81 -1.75 -26.67
CA GLY A 29 -0.31 -0.91 -27.07
C GLY A 29 -1.68 -1.51 -26.77
N PHE A 30 -1.91 -2.79 -27.06
CA PHE A 30 -3.20 -3.43 -26.83
C PHE A 30 -3.59 -3.47 -25.34
N ARG A 31 -2.64 -3.78 -24.45
CA ARG A 31 -2.91 -3.88 -23.00
C ARG A 31 -3.15 -2.52 -22.38
N VAL A 32 -2.36 -1.53 -22.78
CA VAL A 32 -2.58 -0.14 -22.39
C VAL A 32 -3.96 0.28 -22.87
N LEU A 33 -4.31 0.09 -24.14
CA LEU A 33 -5.62 0.44 -24.69
C LEU A 33 -6.79 -0.31 -24.03
N ALA A 34 -6.61 -1.58 -23.65
CA ALA A 34 -7.66 -2.37 -22.99
C ALA A 34 -7.89 -1.96 -21.52
N CYS A 35 -6.81 -1.69 -20.77
CA CYS A 35 -6.89 -1.39 -19.34
C CYS A 35 -7.11 0.10 -19.03
N THR A 36 -6.67 1.02 -19.89
CA THR A 36 -6.79 2.48 -19.65
C THR A 36 -8.24 2.91 -19.45
N PRO A 37 -9.21 2.54 -20.31
CA PRO A 37 -10.59 3.00 -20.16
C PRO A 37 -11.22 2.50 -18.86
N LEU A 38 -10.90 1.26 -18.45
CA LEU A 38 -11.41 0.70 -17.19
C LEU A 38 -10.86 1.46 -15.99
N ILE A 39 -9.56 1.73 -15.95
CA ILE A 39 -8.94 2.47 -14.86
C ILE A 39 -9.47 3.90 -14.80
N LEU A 40 -9.55 4.60 -15.94
CA LEU A 40 -10.10 5.95 -15.98
C LEU A 40 -11.58 5.96 -15.56
N TYR A 41 -12.36 4.95 -15.96
CA TYR A 41 -13.74 4.80 -15.51
C TYR A 41 -13.80 4.63 -13.98
N PHE A 42 -13.06 3.68 -13.40
CA PHE A 42 -13.05 3.47 -11.96
C PHE A 42 -12.59 4.72 -11.19
N LEU A 43 -11.56 5.42 -11.67
CA LEU A 43 -11.12 6.68 -11.08
C LEU A 43 -12.20 7.76 -11.17
N SER A 44 -12.90 7.86 -12.30
CA SER A 44 -14.01 8.81 -12.46
C SER A 44 -15.17 8.53 -11.51
N GLN A 45 -15.47 7.24 -11.26
CA GLN A 45 -16.52 6.83 -10.33
C GLN A 45 -16.08 7.08 -8.88
N ALA A 46 -14.84 6.73 -8.53
CA ALA A 46 -14.30 6.95 -7.20
C ALA A 46 -14.33 8.44 -6.79
N MET A 47 -14.10 9.36 -7.73
CA MET A 47 -14.21 10.80 -7.48
C MET A 47 -15.66 11.31 -7.32
N GLN A 48 -16.66 10.50 -7.69
CA GLN A 48 -18.08 10.86 -7.61
C GLN A 48 -18.79 10.16 -6.44
N MET A 49 -18.17 9.16 -5.84
CA MET A 49 -18.74 8.39 -4.74
C MET A 49 -18.20 8.93 -3.42
N THR A 50 -19.10 9.29 -2.52
CA THR A 50 -18.80 9.57 -1.12
C THR A 50 -19.48 8.51 -0.26
N THR A 51 -18.75 8.01 0.72
CA THR A 51 -19.28 7.14 1.77
C THR A 51 -20.02 7.94 2.85
N GLY A 52 -19.91 9.28 2.82
CA GLY A 52 -20.36 10.18 3.89
C GLY A 52 -19.38 10.26 5.06
N ASP A 53 -18.24 9.57 4.98
CA ASP A 53 -17.16 9.59 5.95
C ASP A 53 -15.88 10.08 5.24
N ASP A 54 -15.43 11.29 5.60
CA ASP A 54 -14.27 11.94 5.00
C ASP A 54 -12.98 11.10 5.12
N ALA A 55 -12.83 10.33 6.19
CA ALA A 55 -11.65 9.49 6.40
C ALA A 55 -11.65 8.30 5.45
N LEU A 56 -12.81 7.66 5.26
CA LEU A 56 -12.97 6.56 4.30
C LEU A 56 -12.83 7.04 2.86
N ASP A 57 -13.37 8.22 2.55
CA ASP A 57 -13.25 8.83 1.22
C ASP A 57 -11.79 9.18 0.90
N TYR A 58 -11.07 9.76 1.86
CA TYR A 58 -9.63 10.03 1.72
C TYR A 58 -8.82 8.76 1.50
N LEU A 59 -9.05 7.70 2.28
CA LEU A 59 -8.36 6.43 2.14
C LEU A 59 -8.67 5.76 0.79
N THR A 60 -9.92 5.84 0.33
CA THR A 60 -10.34 5.33 -0.98
C THR A 60 -9.63 6.09 -2.10
N GLY A 61 -9.61 7.42 -2.04
CA GLY A 61 -8.90 8.26 -2.99
C GLY A 61 -7.39 7.97 -3.02
N ALA A 62 -6.76 7.79 -1.86
CA ALA A 62 -5.36 7.42 -1.75
C ALA A 62 -5.09 6.05 -2.40
N GLY A 63 -5.94 5.06 -2.16
CA GLY A 63 -5.86 3.73 -2.79
C GLY A 63 -5.98 3.80 -4.32
N CYS A 64 -6.96 4.55 -4.82
CA CYS A 64 -7.13 4.84 -6.24
C CYS A 64 -5.89 5.49 -6.86
N PHE A 65 -5.28 6.45 -6.17
CA PHE A 65 -4.05 7.09 -6.62
C PHE A 65 -2.86 6.12 -6.68
N VAL A 66 -2.71 5.22 -5.71
CA VAL A 66 -1.69 4.16 -5.76
C VAL A 66 -1.92 3.22 -6.96
N ILE A 67 -3.17 2.83 -7.24
CA ILE A 67 -3.50 1.99 -8.41
C ILE A 67 -3.11 2.70 -9.71
N LEU A 68 -3.43 4.00 -9.83
CA LEU A 68 -3.03 4.80 -10.99
C LEU A 68 -1.51 4.82 -11.17
N LEU A 69 -0.75 5.07 -10.09
CA LEU A 69 0.70 5.11 -10.15
C LEU A 69 1.30 3.75 -10.52
N LYS A 70 0.76 2.65 -9.98
CA LYS A 70 1.17 1.30 -10.37
C LYS A 70 0.85 0.99 -11.83
N TRP A 71 -0.28 1.46 -12.33
CA TRP A 71 -0.63 1.31 -13.73
C TRP A 71 0.36 2.04 -14.64
N ILE A 72 0.71 3.29 -14.32
CA ILE A 72 1.72 4.05 -15.06
C ILE A 72 3.07 3.31 -15.03
N ASP A 73 3.54 2.91 -13.85
CA ASP A 73 4.82 2.20 -13.69
C ASP A 73 4.83 0.87 -14.47
N PHE A 74 3.87 -0.01 -14.22
CA PHE A 74 3.93 -1.38 -14.74
C PHE A 74 3.46 -1.51 -16.19
N MET A 75 2.50 -0.70 -16.63
CA MET A 75 1.87 -0.87 -17.95
C MET A 75 2.33 0.15 -18.99
N ILE A 76 2.68 1.37 -18.59
CA ILE A 76 3.14 2.42 -19.52
C ILE A 76 4.66 2.45 -19.59
N LEU A 77 5.33 2.51 -18.43
CA LEU A 77 6.78 2.70 -18.38
C LEU A 77 7.55 1.40 -18.60
N HIS A 78 6.96 0.25 -18.25
CA HIS A 78 7.61 -1.06 -18.31
C HIS A 78 6.81 -2.06 -19.15
N THR A 79 7.50 -3.13 -19.56
CA THR A 79 6.90 -4.36 -20.10
C THR A 79 6.93 -5.41 -18.99
N PRO A 80 5.79 -5.74 -18.36
CA PRO A 80 5.79 -6.55 -17.15
C PRO A 80 6.58 -7.86 -17.24
N GLU A 81 6.40 -8.63 -18.31
CA GLU A 81 7.04 -9.94 -18.47
C GLU A 81 8.56 -9.87 -18.73
N LYS A 82 9.07 -8.71 -19.10
CA LYS A 82 10.51 -8.52 -19.35
C LYS A 82 11.21 -7.91 -18.14
N ASP A 83 10.56 -6.91 -17.56
CA ASP A 83 11.18 -6.03 -16.57
C ASP A 83 10.93 -6.50 -15.12
N PHE A 84 9.83 -7.23 -14.88
CA PHE A 84 9.51 -7.80 -13.57
C PHE A 84 9.68 -9.31 -13.62
N ARG A 85 10.61 -9.81 -12.80
CA ARG A 85 10.88 -11.24 -12.70
C ARG A 85 10.86 -11.65 -11.24
N ARG A 86 10.28 -12.82 -11.00
CA ARG A 86 10.34 -13.48 -9.70
C ARG A 86 11.75 -13.99 -9.50
N VAL A 87 12.31 -13.73 -8.31
CA VAL A 87 13.63 -14.19 -7.91
C VAL A 87 13.41 -15.19 -6.80
N GLY A 88 13.51 -16.47 -7.14
CA GLY A 88 13.38 -17.57 -6.20
C GLY A 88 14.59 -17.62 -5.27
N ARG A 89 14.39 -18.05 -4.03
CA ARG A 89 15.50 -18.34 -3.12
C ARG A 89 16.11 -19.69 -3.53
N ALA A 90 17.41 -19.74 -3.82
CA ALA A 90 18.10 -21.02 -3.94
C ALA A 90 17.94 -21.77 -2.60
N GLU A 91 17.50 -23.04 -2.64
CA GLU A 91 17.44 -23.89 -1.45
C GLU A 91 18.79 -23.85 -0.72
N GLY A 92 18.79 -23.44 0.55
CA GLY A 92 20.00 -23.34 1.38
C GLY A 92 20.76 -22.02 1.35
N SER A 93 20.32 -20.99 0.63
CA SER A 93 21.00 -19.68 0.64
C SER A 93 20.76 -18.89 1.94
N PHE A 94 21.84 -18.59 2.66
CA PHE A 94 21.86 -17.60 3.74
C PHE A 94 21.58 -16.19 3.18
N VAL A 95 21.19 -15.28 4.08
CA VAL A 95 20.84 -13.88 3.77
C VAL A 95 21.86 -13.27 2.81
N GLY A 96 21.42 -12.95 1.58
CA GLY A 96 22.25 -12.29 0.55
C GLY A 96 22.61 -13.11 -0.70
N GLY A 97 22.15 -14.35 -0.85
CA GLY A 97 22.38 -15.13 -2.07
C GLY A 97 21.61 -14.62 -3.29
N GLU A 98 22.27 -14.58 -4.46
CA GLU A 98 21.64 -14.35 -5.76
C GLU A 98 20.57 -15.42 -6.00
N GLY A 99 19.30 -14.99 -6.03
CA GLY A 99 18.20 -15.90 -6.24
C GLY A 99 18.11 -16.40 -7.68
N VAL A 100 17.61 -17.62 -7.85
CA VAL A 100 17.39 -18.22 -9.17
C VAL A 100 16.16 -17.56 -9.80
N GLU A 101 16.30 -16.99 -10.99
CA GLU A 101 15.16 -16.41 -11.71
C GLU A 101 14.10 -17.50 -11.97
N GLU A 102 12.86 -17.24 -11.55
CA GLU A 102 11.75 -18.17 -11.72
C GLU A 102 11.28 -18.17 -13.20
N ARG A 103 10.79 -19.31 -13.69
CA ARG A 103 10.29 -19.46 -15.07
C ARG A 103 9.18 -18.45 -15.35
N VAL A 104 9.19 -17.90 -16.57
CA VAL A 104 8.11 -17.02 -17.06
C VAL A 104 6.80 -17.82 -17.15
N PRO A 105 5.68 -17.33 -16.58
CA PRO A 105 4.36 -17.98 -16.68
C PRO A 105 3.95 -18.27 -18.13
N GLU A 106 3.47 -19.48 -18.42
CA GLU A 106 3.07 -19.87 -19.77
C GLU A 106 1.55 -19.95 -19.92
N THR A 107 0.87 -20.52 -18.92
CA THR A 107 -0.58 -20.69 -18.96
C THR A 107 -1.33 -19.41 -18.58
N PHE A 108 -2.60 -19.32 -18.97
CA PHE A 108 -3.43 -18.17 -18.61
C PHE A 108 -3.58 -18.01 -17.10
N LEU A 109 -3.81 -19.11 -16.37
CA LEU A 109 -3.99 -19.06 -14.92
C LEU A 109 -2.68 -18.65 -14.20
N GLU A 110 -1.53 -19.18 -14.63
CA GLU A 110 -0.24 -18.76 -14.09
C GLU A 110 0.01 -17.27 -14.34
N LYS A 111 -0.28 -16.77 -15.55
CA LYS A 111 -0.16 -15.34 -15.88
C LYS A 111 -1.10 -14.49 -15.06
N LEU A 112 -2.32 -14.95 -14.81
CA LEU A 112 -3.30 -14.24 -13.98
C LEU A 112 -2.82 -14.16 -12.53
N LEU A 113 -2.39 -15.28 -11.94
CA LEU A 113 -1.87 -15.32 -10.58
C LEU A 113 -0.60 -14.49 -10.42
N TRP A 114 0.33 -14.60 -11.37
CA TRP A 114 1.54 -13.77 -11.43
C TRP A 114 1.21 -12.28 -11.52
N SER A 115 0.20 -11.92 -12.33
CA SER A 115 -0.27 -10.54 -12.45
C SER A 115 -0.91 -10.08 -11.14
N CYS A 116 -1.79 -10.87 -10.52
CA CYS A 116 -2.39 -10.56 -9.22
C CYS A 116 -1.31 -10.31 -8.15
N ASP A 117 -0.27 -11.13 -8.12
CA ASP A 117 0.87 -10.99 -7.21
C ASP A 117 1.68 -9.70 -7.48
N LEU A 118 1.97 -9.39 -8.75
CA LEU A 118 2.62 -8.14 -9.14
C LEU A 118 1.80 -6.91 -8.74
N TRP A 119 0.48 -6.95 -8.96
CA TRP A 119 -0.43 -5.85 -8.65
C TRP A 119 -0.70 -5.70 -7.14
N THR A 120 -0.54 -6.74 -6.35
CA THR A 120 -0.73 -6.68 -4.89
C THR A 120 0.56 -6.44 -4.12
N THR A 121 1.73 -6.69 -4.71
CA THR A 121 3.02 -6.38 -4.05
C THR A 121 3.33 -4.87 -4.09
N LEU A 122 3.64 -4.29 -2.93
CA LEU A 122 4.06 -2.88 -2.83
C LEU A 122 5.58 -2.75 -2.68
N ARG A 123 6.22 -3.79 -2.12
CA ARG A 123 7.65 -3.79 -1.76
C ARG A 123 8.49 -4.76 -2.58
N GLY A 124 7.86 -5.45 -3.54
CA GLY A 124 8.55 -6.36 -4.45
C GLY A 124 9.09 -7.60 -3.75
N ILE A 125 8.46 -8.08 -2.67
CA ILE A 125 8.94 -9.27 -1.94
C ILE A 125 9.00 -10.47 -2.89
N GLY A 126 10.19 -11.05 -3.06
CA GLY A 126 10.46 -12.14 -4.02
C GLY A 126 10.52 -11.70 -5.49
N TRP A 127 10.63 -10.40 -5.78
CA TRP A 127 10.83 -9.86 -7.13
C TRP A 127 12.24 -9.28 -7.28
N ASN A 128 12.72 -9.17 -8.52
CA ASN A 128 13.99 -8.53 -8.88
C ASN A 128 14.10 -7.05 -8.46
N TRP A 129 12.99 -6.43 -8.02
CA TRP A 129 12.95 -5.05 -7.53
C TRP A 129 12.64 -4.95 -6.03
N GLN A 130 12.78 -6.03 -5.27
CA GLN A 130 12.56 -6.01 -3.82
C GLN A 130 13.28 -4.83 -3.17
N VAL A 131 12.58 -4.10 -2.29
CA VAL A 131 13.20 -3.01 -1.53
C VAL A 131 14.37 -3.54 -0.68
N PRO A 132 15.46 -2.76 -0.51
CA PRO A 132 16.57 -3.19 0.32
C PRO A 132 16.18 -3.29 1.80
N ASN A 133 16.96 -4.04 2.58
CA ASN A 133 16.84 -4.13 4.04
C ASN A 133 15.47 -4.65 4.55
N VAL A 134 14.84 -5.56 3.82
CA VAL A 134 13.63 -6.24 4.28
C VAL A 134 13.98 -7.15 5.46
N PRO A 135 13.35 -6.98 6.64
CA PRO A 135 13.61 -7.85 7.78
C PRO A 135 13.18 -9.29 7.50
N GLY A 136 13.92 -10.25 8.06
CA GLY A 136 13.55 -11.66 7.98
C GLY A 136 12.27 -11.99 8.74
N THR A 137 11.67 -13.13 8.42
CA THR A 137 10.51 -13.69 9.13
C THR A 137 10.87 -15.03 9.77
N PRO A 138 10.19 -15.44 10.85
CA PRO A 138 10.30 -16.80 11.37
C PRO A 138 10.11 -17.86 10.28
N ALA A 139 10.98 -18.87 10.25
CA ALA A 139 10.89 -19.97 9.29
C ALA A 139 9.69 -20.90 9.57
N SER A 140 9.31 -21.06 10.85
CA SER A 140 8.19 -21.90 11.24
C SER A 140 6.85 -21.17 11.07
N LYS A 141 5.94 -21.78 10.30
CA LYS A 141 4.56 -21.32 10.07
C LYS A 141 3.86 -20.92 11.37
N TRP A 142 3.85 -21.80 12.37
CA TRP A 142 3.13 -21.55 13.62
C TRP A 142 3.85 -20.60 14.56
N SER A 143 5.18 -20.50 14.48
CA SER A 143 5.93 -19.44 15.18
C SER A 143 5.55 -18.07 14.63
N PHE A 144 5.52 -17.93 13.29
CA PHE A 144 5.07 -16.71 12.62
C PHE A 144 3.64 -16.34 13.02
N VAL A 145 2.68 -17.26 12.89
CA VAL A 145 1.26 -16.99 13.21
C VAL A 145 1.09 -16.56 14.66
N LYS A 146 1.73 -17.24 15.63
CA LYS A 146 1.67 -16.84 17.05
C LYS A 146 2.20 -15.43 17.27
N GLN A 147 3.35 -15.09 16.69
CA GLN A 147 3.91 -13.73 16.81
C GLN A 147 2.96 -12.67 16.24
N ARG A 148 2.32 -12.95 15.10
CA ARG A 148 1.39 -12.03 14.46
C ARG A 148 0.08 -11.87 15.24
N ILE A 149 -0.45 -12.93 15.84
CA ILE A 149 -1.61 -12.86 16.74
C ILE A 149 -1.30 -11.98 17.96
N VAL A 150 -0.15 -12.19 18.60
CA VAL A 150 0.28 -11.35 19.73
C VAL A 150 0.43 -9.89 19.29
N ALA A 151 1.04 -9.65 18.13
CA ALA A 151 1.15 -8.30 17.58
C ALA A 151 -0.23 -7.67 17.31
N CYS A 152 -1.18 -8.40 16.73
CA CYS A 152 -2.55 -7.92 16.52
C CYS A 152 -3.22 -7.54 17.84
N ALA A 153 -3.10 -8.36 18.88
CA ALA A 153 -3.67 -8.07 20.19
C ALA A 153 -3.08 -6.79 20.79
N LEU A 154 -1.75 -6.62 20.70
CA LEU A 154 -1.07 -5.42 21.16
C LEU A 154 -1.49 -4.18 20.35
N TYR A 155 -1.53 -4.26 19.02
CA TYR A 155 -1.96 -3.15 18.17
C TYR A 155 -3.42 -2.77 18.40
N TYR A 156 -4.29 -3.75 18.66
CA TYR A 156 -5.68 -3.51 19.02
C TYR A 156 -5.78 -2.73 20.34
N ILE A 157 -5.03 -3.13 21.37
CA ILE A 157 -4.98 -2.38 22.64
C ILE A 157 -4.42 -0.97 22.43
N PHE A 158 -3.40 -0.80 21.58
CA PHE A 158 -2.84 0.52 21.28
C PHE A 158 -3.82 1.46 20.57
N LEU A 159 -4.85 0.95 19.89
CA LEU A 159 -5.91 1.80 19.31
C LEU A 159 -6.76 2.50 20.38
N ASP A 160 -6.83 1.95 21.58
CA ASP A 160 -7.59 2.58 22.67
C ASP A 160 -6.93 3.85 23.18
N ILE A 161 -5.61 4.03 22.98
CA ILE A 161 -4.89 5.22 23.46
C ILE A 161 -5.37 6.49 22.74
N PRO A 162 -5.29 6.60 21.40
CA PRO A 162 -5.85 7.75 20.67
C PRO A 162 -7.34 7.94 20.97
N ALA A 163 -8.12 6.85 20.95
CA ALA A 163 -9.56 6.92 21.11
C ALA A 163 -9.98 7.40 22.52
N THR A 164 -9.26 7.00 23.56
CA THR A 164 -9.51 7.44 24.94
C THR A 164 -9.12 8.90 25.13
N TYR A 165 -7.98 9.31 24.55
CA TYR A 165 -7.51 10.68 24.69
C TYR A 165 -8.45 11.70 24.04
N VAL A 166 -8.89 11.42 22.80
CA VAL A 166 -9.88 12.25 22.08
C VAL A 166 -11.18 12.37 22.87
N ARG A 167 -11.69 11.24 23.41
CA ARG A 167 -12.90 11.22 24.24
C ARG A 167 -12.75 12.02 25.53
N ARG A 168 -11.60 11.94 26.20
CA ARG A 168 -11.34 12.65 27.47
C ARG A 168 -11.24 14.16 27.31
N LEU A 169 -10.62 14.63 26.24
CA LEU A 169 -10.52 16.06 25.97
C LEU A 169 -11.83 16.67 25.45
N ARG A 170 -12.91 15.87 25.30
CA ARG A 170 -14.19 16.30 24.69
C ARG A 170 -13.99 16.98 23.32
N LEU A 171 -12.91 16.63 22.61
CA LEU A 171 -12.62 17.17 21.29
C LEU A 171 -13.72 16.65 20.35
N GLY A 172 -14.45 17.56 19.73
CA GLY A 172 -15.71 17.28 19.02
C GLY A 172 -17.01 17.59 19.79
N GLN A 173 -16.97 17.88 21.09
CA GLN A 173 -18.13 18.43 21.83
C GLN A 173 -18.03 19.95 22.03
N ALA A 174 -16.85 20.53 21.86
CA ALA A 174 -16.55 21.93 22.20
C ALA A 174 -16.85 22.96 21.08
N GLY A 175 -17.61 22.60 20.04
CA GLY A 175 -17.89 23.50 18.91
C GLY A 175 -16.68 23.82 18.02
N ALA A 176 -15.50 23.27 18.33
CA ALA A 176 -14.33 23.27 17.46
C ALA A 176 -14.58 22.34 16.26
N SER A 177 -14.40 22.87 15.06
CA SER A 177 -14.56 22.16 13.79
C SER A 177 -13.24 21.75 13.17
N ASP A 178 -12.14 22.41 13.56
CA ASP A 178 -10.80 22.20 13.01
C ASP A 178 -9.77 21.91 14.12
N ILE A 179 -8.69 21.20 13.80
CA ILE A 179 -7.55 21.01 14.69
C ILE A 179 -6.95 22.37 15.11
N PHE A 180 -7.01 23.39 14.25
CA PHE A 180 -6.47 24.72 14.55
C PHE A 180 -7.23 25.50 15.62
N ASP A 181 -8.46 25.09 15.96
CA ASP A 181 -9.25 25.70 17.03
C ASP A 181 -8.70 25.38 18.42
N TYR A 182 -7.82 24.38 18.54
CA TYR A 182 -7.24 23.96 19.81
C TYR A 182 -5.94 24.71 20.13
N PRO A 183 -5.59 24.86 21.42
CA PRO A 183 -4.26 25.34 21.81
C PRO A 183 -3.15 24.51 21.16
N LEU A 184 -2.03 25.16 20.79
CA LEU A 184 -0.92 24.52 20.06
C LEU A 184 -0.45 23.19 20.68
N LYS A 185 -0.42 23.09 22.02
CA LYS A 185 -0.06 21.86 22.72
C LYS A 185 -0.97 20.68 22.33
N ASP A 186 -2.27 20.92 22.20
CA ASP A 186 -3.27 19.91 21.92
C ASP A 186 -3.23 19.57 20.42
N GLN A 187 -2.96 20.55 19.54
CA GLN A 187 -2.70 20.31 18.11
C GLN A 187 -1.53 19.34 17.90
N VAL A 188 -0.42 19.57 18.60
CA VAL A 188 0.78 18.72 18.54
C VAL A 188 0.44 17.31 19.03
N VAL A 189 -0.22 17.19 20.18
CA VAL A 189 -0.58 15.86 20.73
C VAL A 189 -1.55 15.13 19.79
N LEU A 190 -2.56 15.81 19.25
CA LEU A 190 -3.51 15.23 18.31
C LEU A 190 -2.83 14.75 17.04
N THR A 191 -1.88 15.52 16.50
CA THR A 191 -1.11 15.12 15.32
C THR A 191 -0.33 13.83 15.56
N TRP A 192 0.33 13.70 16.73
CA TRP A 192 1.05 12.49 17.09
C TRP A 192 0.13 11.30 17.37
N LEU A 193 -1.03 11.52 17.99
CA LEU A 193 -2.02 10.47 18.22
C LEU A 193 -2.68 9.98 16.93
N SER A 194 -2.96 10.88 15.99
CA SER A 194 -3.43 10.52 14.65
C SER A 194 -2.39 9.70 13.89
N THR A 195 -1.10 10.08 14.01
CA THR A 195 0.02 9.30 13.44
C THR A 195 0.12 7.90 14.07
N LEU A 196 -0.01 7.81 15.39
CA LEU A 196 -0.03 6.54 16.12
C LEU A 196 -1.23 5.68 15.69
N CYS A 197 -2.41 6.27 15.54
CA CYS A 197 -3.61 5.59 15.06
C CYS A 197 -3.41 5.02 13.64
N ALA A 198 -2.90 5.84 12.72
CA ALA A 198 -2.59 5.38 11.37
C ALA A 198 -1.59 4.21 11.37
N TYR A 199 -0.53 4.32 12.19
CA TYR A 199 0.45 3.25 12.37
C TYR A 199 -0.17 1.96 12.88
N THR A 200 -0.95 2.01 13.95
CA THR A 200 -1.55 0.84 14.58
C THR A 200 -2.59 0.18 13.68
N VAL A 201 -3.43 0.95 12.98
CA VAL A 201 -4.41 0.43 12.01
C VAL A 201 -3.70 -0.30 10.86
N LEU A 202 -2.70 0.33 10.25
CA LEU A 202 -1.95 -0.28 9.13
C LEU A 202 -1.27 -1.58 9.57
N GLN A 203 -0.64 -1.58 10.73
CA GLN A 203 0.00 -2.76 11.28
C GLN A 203 -1.03 -3.84 11.62
N LEU A 204 -2.14 -3.50 12.26
CA LEU A 204 -3.18 -4.46 12.61
C LEU A 204 -3.74 -5.16 11.36
N GLN A 205 -4.13 -4.39 10.33
CA GLN A 205 -4.64 -4.93 9.07
C GLN A 205 -3.61 -5.86 8.40
N TYR A 206 -2.36 -5.42 8.31
CA TYR A 206 -1.29 -6.22 7.71
C TYR A 206 -1.08 -7.55 8.46
N ASN A 207 -0.97 -7.50 9.79
CA ASN A 207 -0.75 -8.69 10.61
C ASN A 207 -1.97 -9.64 10.58
N LEU A 208 -3.20 -9.12 10.50
CA LEU A 208 -4.41 -9.92 10.34
C LEU A 208 -4.41 -10.68 9.00
N PHE A 209 -4.13 -10.00 7.88
CA PHE A 209 -4.04 -10.68 6.58
C PHE A 209 -2.91 -11.70 6.57
N ALA A 210 -1.73 -11.36 7.12
CA ALA A 210 -0.62 -12.28 7.24
C ALA A 210 -1.00 -13.55 8.03
N CYS A 211 -1.69 -13.38 9.16
CA CYS A 211 -2.22 -14.50 9.96
C CYS A 211 -3.13 -15.39 9.12
N ILE A 212 -4.15 -14.81 8.46
CA ILE A 212 -5.15 -15.56 7.70
C ILE A 212 -4.49 -16.34 6.57
N PHE A 213 -3.66 -15.68 5.76
CA PHE A 213 -3.05 -16.31 4.59
C PHE A 213 -2.03 -17.39 4.98
N VAL A 214 -1.23 -17.15 6.02
CA VAL A 214 -0.23 -18.13 6.48
C VAL A 214 -0.89 -19.30 7.22
N ALA A 215 -1.89 -19.04 8.07
CA ALA A 215 -2.61 -20.09 8.79
C ALA A 215 -3.37 -21.03 7.83
N THR A 216 -4.01 -20.48 6.80
CA THR A 216 -4.71 -21.26 5.75
C THR A 216 -3.76 -21.93 4.76
N GLY A 217 -2.48 -21.56 4.74
CA GLY A 217 -1.49 -22.11 3.79
C GLY A 217 -1.53 -21.50 2.40
N LEU A 218 -2.31 -20.42 2.20
CA LEU A 218 -2.36 -19.67 0.95
C LEU A 218 -1.06 -18.89 0.68
N SER A 219 -0.26 -18.64 1.71
CA SER A 219 1.00 -17.93 1.60
C SER A 219 2.03 -18.44 2.61
N ALA A 220 3.31 -18.29 2.28
CA ALA A 220 4.41 -18.67 3.16
C ALA A 220 4.84 -17.49 4.04
N PRO A 221 5.35 -17.74 5.27
CA PRO A 221 5.74 -16.68 6.21
C PRO A 221 6.70 -15.62 5.66
N ASP A 222 7.64 -16.03 4.81
CA ASP A 222 8.66 -15.20 4.17
C ASP A 222 8.10 -14.19 3.17
N LYS A 223 6.88 -14.40 2.67
CA LYS A 223 6.17 -13.43 1.84
C LYS A 223 5.58 -12.27 2.66
N TRP A 224 5.59 -12.37 4.00
CA TRP A 224 5.00 -11.39 4.91
C TRP A 224 6.00 -10.75 5.89
N PRO A 225 7.10 -10.14 5.40
CA PRO A 225 8.03 -9.44 6.28
C PRO A 225 7.38 -8.21 6.93
N PRO A 226 7.82 -7.75 8.11
CA PRO A 226 7.28 -6.53 8.75
C PRO A 226 7.19 -5.36 7.76
N VAL A 227 6.06 -4.64 7.71
CA VAL A 227 5.85 -3.51 6.76
C VAL A 227 6.81 -2.37 7.04
N MET A 228 6.93 -2.04 8.32
CA MET A 228 7.77 -0.97 8.81
C MET A 228 9.16 -1.51 9.17
N GLY A 229 10.16 -0.67 9.01
CA GLY A 229 11.53 -0.97 9.43
C GLY A 229 11.69 -1.02 10.95
N SER A 230 12.93 -1.25 11.40
CA SER A 230 13.30 -1.07 12.80
C SER A 230 13.37 0.42 13.11
N LEU A 231 12.53 0.90 14.03
CA LEU A 231 12.55 2.33 14.39
C LEU A 231 13.92 2.73 14.97
N PRO A 232 14.51 2.02 15.96
CA PRO A 232 15.81 2.36 16.54
C PRO A 232 16.91 2.55 15.49
N ASP A 233 16.94 1.69 14.48
CA ASP A 233 17.97 1.72 13.41
C ASP A 233 17.80 2.92 12.47
N HIS A 234 16.66 3.60 12.53
CA HIS A 234 16.30 4.69 11.62
C HIS A 234 16.02 6.02 12.30
N MET A 235 16.24 6.17 13.61
CA MET A 235 15.97 7.42 14.35
C MET A 235 16.96 8.56 14.08
N GLY A 236 18.05 8.31 13.36
CA GLY A 236 19.14 9.29 13.19
C GLY A 236 18.81 10.53 12.33
N SER A 237 17.76 10.48 11.51
CA SER A 237 17.28 11.65 10.75
C SER A 237 15.86 11.47 10.24
N VAL A 238 15.17 12.57 9.92
CA VAL A 238 13.86 12.56 9.28
C VAL A 238 13.89 11.75 7.98
N ARG A 239 14.93 11.93 7.15
CA ARG A 239 15.13 11.15 5.92
C ARG A 239 15.19 9.65 6.21
N SER A 240 15.93 9.25 7.25
CA SER A 240 16.07 7.84 7.63
C SER A 240 14.76 7.24 8.12
N ILE A 241 13.98 7.97 8.92
CA ILE A 241 12.65 7.52 9.36
C ILE A 241 11.72 7.31 8.15
N TRP A 242 11.64 8.29 7.24
CA TRP A 242 10.76 8.16 6.07
C TRP A 242 11.23 7.06 5.12
N ALA A 243 12.53 6.99 4.81
CA ALA A 243 13.06 6.07 3.81
C ALA A 243 13.33 4.65 4.34
N GLY A 244 13.47 4.48 5.66
CA GLY A 244 13.84 3.24 6.35
C GLY A 244 12.70 2.62 7.14
N PHE A 245 11.93 3.45 7.85
CA PHE A 245 10.87 2.98 8.75
C PHE A 245 9.47 3.03 8.10
N TRP A 246 9.01 4.20 7.62
CA TRP A 246 7.59 4.43 7.32
C TRP A 246 7.16 4.16 5.86
N HIS A 247 7.84 4.73 4.85
CA HIS A 247 7.37 4.75 3.46
C HIS A 247 7.96 3.65 2.55
N GLN A 248 8.26 2.46 3.10
CA GLN A 248 8.81 1.36 2.29
C GLN A 248 7.87 0.92 1.15
N THR A 249 6.55 1.00 1.35
CA THR A 249 5.52 0.57 0.38
C THR A 249 5.39 1.49 -0.83
N VAL A 250 5.72 2.78 -0.68
CA VAL A 250 5.66 3.76 -1.78
C VAL A 250 7.03 4.04 -2.39
N ARG A 251 8.10 3.45 -1.85
CA ARG A 251 9.48 3.71 -2.24
C ARG A 251 9.70 3.54 -3.74
N ARG A 252 9.23 2.46 -4.35
CA ARG A 252 9.41 2.24 -5.80
C ARG A 252 8.80 3.39 -6.62
N VAL A 253 7.55 3.72 -6.32
CA VAL A 253 6.78 4.74 -7.02
C VAL A 253 7.38 6.13 -6.87
N CYS A 254 7.96 6.44 -5.71
CA CYS A 254 8.51 7.76 -5.41
C CYS A 254 10.01 7.91 -5.73
N THR A 255 10.77 6.83 -5.87
CA THR A 255 12.24 6.89 -6.02
C THR A 255 12.77 6.36 -7.35
N ARG A 256 12.03 5.51 -8.05
CA ARG A 256 12.43 5.09 -9.41
C ARG A 256 11.86 6.08 -10.43
N GLY A 257 12.68 7.04 -10.83
CA GLY A 257 12.47 7.79 -12.07
C GLY A 257 12.67 6.89 -13.31
N PRO A 258 12.26 7.33 -14.51
CA PRO A 258 12.31 6.56 -15.77
C PRO A 258 13.73 6.21 -16.27
N HIS A 259 14.78 6.51 -15.50
CA HIS A 259 16.17 6.33 -15.89
C HIS A 259 17.01 5.80 -14.73
N PHE A 260 16.86 4.53 -14.37
CA PHE A 260 17.97 3.75 -13.84
C PHE A 260 17.81 2.30 -14.33
N PRO A 261 18.87 1.69 -14.89
CA PRO A 261 18.84 0.32 -15.42
C PRO A 261 18.49 -0.72 -14.34
#